data_AF-A0A0K1IT21-F1
#
_entry.id   AF-A0A0K1IT21-F1
#
_cell.length_a   1.000
_cell.length_b   1.000
_cell.length_c   1.000
_cell.angle_alpha   90.00
_cell.angle_beta   90.00
_cell.angle_gamma   90.00
#
_symmetry.space_group_name_H-M   'P 1'
#
loop_
_entity.id
_entity.type
_entity.pdbx_description
1 polymer ?
#
loop_
_entity_poly.entity_id
_entity_poly.type
_entity_poly.pdbx_seq_one_letter_code
_entity_poly.pdbx_strand_id
1 'polypeptide(L)'
;MNREKSAVVPETVVPDGETAAATCPYCDRPFRRERLRDLHVGDAHEGLSDGEAAAYEAAVEAEDEELFVYHLKVAGALGVVFTALFLLAVVGFSL
;
A
#
# COMPACT_ATOMS: atom_id res chain seq x y z
N MET A 1 26.55 7.45 36.23
CA MET A 1 26.11 6.61 35.09
C MET A 1 24.82 7.19 34.54
N ASN A 2 24.94 8.05 33.53
CA ASN A 2 23.81 8.70 32.87
C ASN A 2 23.24 7.71 31.84
N ARG A 3 22.08 7.11 32.12
CA ARG A 3 21.41 6.23 31.17
C ARG A 3 20.76 7.14 30.13
N GLU A 4 21.48 7.40 29.05
CA GLU A 4 20.92 7.99 27.83
C GLU A 4 19.77 7.09 27.39
N LYS A 5 18.54 7.48 27.73
CA LYS A 5 17.34 6.87 27.18
C LYS A 5 17.37 7.22 25.70
N SER A 6 17.89 6.31 24.88
CA SER A 6 17.68 6.36 23.43
C SER A 6 16.19 6.47 23.23
N ALA A 7 15.73 7.64 22.80
CA ALA A 7 14.32 7.86 22.51
C ALA A 7 13.99 6.94 21.35
N VAL A 8 13.19 5.91 21.60
CA VAL A 8 12.67 5.06 20.53
C VAL A 8 11.75 5.95 19.72
N VAL A 9 12.22 6.39 18.55
CA VAL A 9 11.42 7.11 17.58
C VAL A 9 10.50 6.07 16.95
N PRO A 10 9.17 6.21 17.07
CA PRO A 10 8.25 5.30 16.40
C PRO A 10 8.49 5.35 14.89
N GLU A 11 8.39 4.21 14.21
CA GLU A 11 8.49 4.12 12.75
C GLU A 11 7.43 4.98 12.03
N THR A 12 6.36 5.36 12.75
CA THR A 12 5.28 6.21 12.25
C THR A 12 5.54 7.71 12.41
N VAL A 13 6.68 8.13 12.97
CA VAL A 13 7.02 9.56 13.06
C VAL A 13 7.26 10.09 11.66
N VAL A 14 6.60 11.20 11.35
CA VAL A 14 6.88 11.99 10.15
C VAL A 14 8.14 12.82 10.43
N PRO A 15 9.23 12.66 9.66
CA PRO A 15 10.42 13.50 9.74
C PRO A 15 10.09 15.00 9.73
N ASP A 16 10.82 15.77 10.54
CA ASP A 16 10.73 17.22 10.52
C ASP A 16 11.08 17.76 9.13
N GLY A 17 10.24 18.66 8.61
CA GLY A 17 10.42 19.25 7.29
C GLY A 17 9.93 18.38 6.12
N GLU A 18 9.33 17.21 6.36
CA GLU A 18 8.59 16.48 5.33
C GLU A 18 7.41 17.35 4.86
N THR A 19 7.36 17.60 3.55
CA THR A 19 6.29 18.38 2.93
C THR A 19 5.29 17.44 2.26
N ALA A 20 4.01 17.80 2.29
CA ALA A 20 2.97 17.03 1.61
C ALA A 20 3.20 17.06 0.10
N ALA A 21 3.13 15.91 -0.56
CA ALA A 21 3.21 15.83 -2.01
C ALA A 21 1.94 16.37 -2.68
N ALA A 22 0.79 16.18 -2.03
CA ALA A 22 -0.49 16.68 -2.49
C ALA A 22 -1.35 17.13 -1.31
N THR A 23 -2.25 18.07 -1.54
CA THR A 23 -3.23 18.55 -0.55
C THR A 23 -4.61 18.53 -1.16
N CYS A 24 -5.61 18.08 -0.40
CA CYS A 24 -7.00 18.05 -0.88
C CYS A 24 -7.55 19.48 -1.03
N PRO A 25 -8.16 19.84 -2.17
CA PRO A 25 -8.69 21.19 -2.40
C PRO A 25 -9.96 21.51 -1.60
N TYR A 26 -10.61 20.50 -1.02
CA TYR A 26 -11.88 20.68 -0.29
C TYR A 26 -11.71 20.79 1.23
N CYS A 27 -10.70 20.13 1.79
CA CYS A 27 -10.52 20.04 3.25
C CYS A 27 -9.08 20.32 3.73
N ASP A 28 -8.19 20.72 2.83
CA ASP A 28 -6.78 21.02 3.10
C ASP A 28 -5.98 19.88 3.74
N ARG A 29 -6.50 18.63 3.67
CA ARG A 29 -5.80 17.47 4.22
C ARG A 29 -4.54 17.18 3.40
N PRO A 30 -3.36 17.05 4.03
CA PRO A 30 -2.12 16.70 3.35
C PRO A 30 -2.02 15.20 3.06
N PHE A 31 -1.43 14.85 1.92
CA PHE A 31 -1.19 13.48 1.46
C PHE A 31 0.25 13.30 0.98
N ARG A 32 0.79 12.10 1.23
CA ARG A 32 2.15 11.72 0.81
C ARG A 32 2.27 11.43 -0.69
N ARG A 33 1.16 11.20 -1.38
CA ARG A 33 1.11 10.91 -2.83
C ARG A 33 -0.15 11.51 -3.42
N GLU A 34 -0.08 11.95 -4.67
CA GLU A 34 -1.23 12.48 -5.41
C GLU A 34 -2.38 11.49 -5.49
N ARG A 35 -2.09 10.22 -5.80
CA ARG A 35 -3.13 9.16 -5.87
C ARG A 35 -3.98 9.04 -4.60
N LEU A 36 -3.37 9.24 -3.42
CA LEU A 36 -4.08 9.12 -2.14
C LEU A 36 -5.02 10.31 -1.93
N ARG A 37 -4.63 11.48 -2.44
CA ARG A 37 -5.50 12.66 -2.48
C ARG A 37 -6.64 12.42 -3.47
N ASP A 38 -6.38 11.84 -4.63
CA ASP A 38 -7.42 11.59 -5.64
C ASP A 38 -8.45 10.54 -5.16
N LEU A 39 -7.99 9.45 -4.53
CA LEU A 39 -8.86 8.49 -3.84
C LEU A 39 -9.72 9.17 -2.78
N HIS A 40 -9.10 9.97 -1.91
CA HIS A 40 -9.82 10.69 -0.88
C HIS A 40 -10.86 11.65 -1.45
N VAL A 41 -10.54 12.36 -2.54
CA VAL A 41 -11.46 13.29 -3.19
C VAL A 41 -12.71 12.54 -3.63
N GLY A 42 -12.58 11.40 -4.32
CA GLY A 42 -13.73 10.60 -4.73
C GLY A 42 -14.52 9.94 -3.58
N ASP A 43 -13.84 9.51 -2.51
CA ASP A 43 -14.48 8.81 -1.38
C ASP A 43 -15.20 9.75 -0.40
N ALA A 44 -14.67 10.96 -0.20
CA ALA A 44 -15.07 11.84 0.89
C ALA A 44 -15.82 13.10 0.45
N HIS A 45 -15.82 13.42 -0.85
CA HIS A 45 -16.42 14.64 -1.37
C HIS A 45 -17.43 14.34 -2.48
N GLU A 46 -18.56 15.04 -2.45
CA GLU A 46 -19.60 14.97 -3.47
C GLU A 46 -19.46 16.13 -4.48
N GLY A 47 -20.12 16.03 -5.63
CA GLY A 47 -20.14 17.11 -6.63
C GLY A 47 -18.83 17.27 -7.40
N LEU A 48 -18.12 16.16 -7.60
CA LEU A 48 -16.85 16.09 -8.31
C LEU A 48 -16.96 16.63 -9.73
N SER A 49 -15.93 17.35 -10.17
CA SER A 49 -15.75 17.64 -11.59
C SER A 49 -15.37 16.38 -12.37
N ASP A 50 -15.61 16.38 -13.69
CA ASP A 50 -15.25 15.26 -14.56
C ASP A 50 -13.77 14.88 -14.47
N GLY A 51 -12.89 15.88 -14.27
CA GLY A 51 -11.46 15.66 -14.09
C GLY A 51 -11.12 14.97 -12.78
N GLU A 52 -11.82 15.30 -11.70
CA GLU A 52 -11.63 14.65 -10.39
C GLU A 52 -12.19 13.25 -10.37
N ALA A 53 -13.35 13.02 -11.01
CA ALA A 53 -13.91 11.69 -11.18
C ALA A 53 -12.97 10.78 -11.98
N ALA A 54 -12.42 11.26 -13.10
CA ALA A 54 -11.45 10.51 -13.89
C ALA A 54 -10.14 10.22 -13.12
N ALA A 55 -9.66 11.19 -12.33
CA ALA A 55 -8.47 11.00 -11.49
C ALA A 55 -8.71 9.96 -10.39
N TYR A 56 -9.90 9.97 -9.78
CA TYR A 56 -10.32 8.96 -8.81
C TYR A 56 -10.38 7.56 -9.44
N GLU A 57 -11.06 7.41 -10.58
CA GLU A 57 -11.17 6.12 -11.29
C GLU A 57 -9.80 5.56 -11.66
N ALA A 58 -8.90 6.39 -12.18
CA ALA A 58 -7.53 5.99 -12.50
C ALA A 58 -6.74 5.57 -11.25
N ALA A 59 -6.95 6.24 -10.12
CA ALA A 59 -6.30 5.89 -8.87
C ALA A 59 -6.81 4.54 -8.31
N VAL A 60 -8.12 4.27 -8.41
CA VAL A 60 -8.72 2.99 -8.02
C VAL A 60 -8.16 1.85 -8.89
N GLU A 61 -8.15 2.03 -10.21
CA GLU A 61 -7.62 1.02 -11.14
C GLU A 61 -6.14 0.70 -10.85
N ALA A 62 -5.33 1.71 -10.56
CA ALA A 62 -3.93 1.53 -10.20
C ALA A 62 -3.75 0.76 -8.88
N GLU A 63 -4.57 1.00 -7.86
CA GLU A 63 -4.50 0.24 -6.60
C GLU A 63 -4.96 -1.21 -6.79
N ASP A 64 -6.00 -1.44 -7.59
CA ASP A 64 -6.47 -2.78 -7.93
C ASP A 64 -5.41 -3.59 -8.70
N GLU A 65 -4.70 -2.96 -9.64
CA GLU A 65 -3.58 -3.61 -10.35
C GLU A 65 -2.42 -3.95 -9.40
N GLU A 66 -2.00 -3.01 -8.55
CA GLU A 66 -0.97 -3.24 -7.52
C GLU A 66 -1.36 -4.45 -6.64
N LEU A 67 -2.63 -4.49 -6.21
CA LEU A 67 -3.16 -5.53 -5.34
C LEU A 67 -3.26 -6.88 -6.07
N PHE A 68 -3.70 -6.90 -7.32
CA PHE A 68 -3.74 -8.11 -8.14
C PHE A 68 -2.35 -8.73 -8.31
N VAL A 69 -1.34 -7.91 -8.62
CA VAL A 69 0.05 -8.37 -8.74
C VAL A 69 0.57 -8.93 -7.43
N TYR A 70 0.24 -8.32 -6.30
CA TYR A 70 0.59 -8.86 -4.98
C TYR A 70 -0.05 -10.22 -4.74
N HIS A 71 -1.35 -10.37 -5.01
CA HIS A 71 -2.04 -11.66 -4.88
C HIS A 71 -1.42 -12.74 -5.76
N LEU A 72 -1.07 -12.41 -7.00
CA LEU A 72 -0.41 -13.32 -7.92
C LEU A 72 0.96 -13.78 -7.38
N LYS A 73 1.75 -12.87 -6.81
CA LYS A 73 3.04 -13.20 -6.16
C LYS A 73 2.84 -14.15 -4.98
N VAL A 74 1.86 -13.88 -4.11
CA VAL A 74 1.57 -14.71 -2.94
C VAL A 74 1.06 -16.09 -3.36
N ALA A 75 0.09 -16.16 -4.26
CA ALA A 75 -0.44 -17.42 -4.77
C ALA A 75 0.65 -18.26 -5.46
N GLY A 76 1.50 -17.62 -6.26
CA GLY A 76 2.66 -18.27 -6.88
C GLY A 76 3.65 -18.81 -5.85
N ALA A 77 4.01 -18.01 -4.83
CA ALA A 77 4.89 -18.45 -3.76
C ALA A 77 4.31 -19.64 -2.97
N LEU A 78 3.02 -19.59 -2.64
CA LEU A 78 2.33 -20.70 -1.98
C LEU A 78 2.31 -21.96 -2.86
N GLY A 79 2.06 -21.81 -4.17
CA GLY A 79 2.12 -22.92 -5.13
C GLY A 79 3.50 -23.57 -5.20
N VAL A 80 4.57 -22.77 -5.19
CA VAL A 80 5.96 -23.26 -5.16
C VAL A 80 6.24 -24.02 -3.86
N VAL A 81 5.92 -23.43 -2.69
CA VAL A 81 6.14 -24.08 -1.39
C VAL A 81 5.36 -25.38 -1.30
N PHE A 82 4.07 -25.37 -1.68
CA PHE A 82 3.23 -26.56 -1.67
C PHE A 82 3.79 -27.66 -2.57
N THR A 83 4.16 -27.31 -3.80
CA THR A 83 4.73 -28.27 -4.77
C THR A 83 6.04 -28.86 -4.25
N ALA A 84 6.93 -28.04 -3.68
CA ALA A 84 8.17 -28.52 -3.10
C ALA A 84 7.93 -29.51 -1.94
N LEU A 85 7.02 -29.17 -1.02
CA LEU A 85 6.65 -30.04 0.09
C LEU A 85 6.02 -31.36 -0.41
N PHE A 86 5.15 -31.29 -1.41
CA PHE A 86 4.53 -32.46 -2.01
C PHE A 86 5.57 -33.39 -2.64
N LEU A 87 6.51 -32.84 -3.42
CA LEU A 87 7.59 -33.63 -4.03
C LEU A 87 8.49 -34.27 -2.97
N LEU A 88 8.86 -33.52 -1.93
CA LEU A 88 9.64 -34.07 -0.81
C LEU A 88 8.90 -35.20 -0.10
N ALA A 89 7.59 -35.06 0.11
CA ALA A 89 6.77 -36.10 0.72
C ALA A 89 6.70 -37.35 -0.17
N VAL A 90 6.42 -37.19 -1.47
CA VAL A 90 6.34 -38.33 -2.41
C VAL A 90 7.68 -39.04 -2.52
N VAL A 91 8.76 -38.31 -2.78
CA VAL A 91 10.11 -38.90 -2.92
C VAL A 91 10.57 -39.51 -1.60
N GLY A 92 10.34 -38.83 -0.47
CA GLY A 92 10.76 -39.29 0.85
C GLY A 92 9.98 -40.51 1.37
N PHE A 93 8.73 -40.71 0.95
CA PHE A 93 7.95 -41.92 1.28
C PHE A 93 8.03 -43.03 0.23
N SER A 94 8.54 -42.74 -0.97
CA SER A 94 8.68 -43.73 -2.05
C SER A 94 10.07 -44.38 -2.14
N LEU A 95 11.02 -43.94 -1.30
CA LEU A 95 12.35 -44.54 -1.10
C LEU A 95 12.36 -45.33 0.23
#